data_AF-A0A964UA28-F1
#
_entry.id   AF-A0A964UA28-F1
#
_cell.length_a   1.000
_cell.length_b   1.000
_cell.length_c   1.000
_cell.angle_alpha   90.00
_cell.angle_beta   90.00
_cell.angle_gamma   90.00
#
_symmetry.space_group_name_H-M   'P 1'
#
loop_
_entity.id
_entity.type
_entity.pdbx_description
1 polymer ?
#
loop_
_entity_poly.entity_id
_entity_poly.type
_entity_poly.pdbx_seq_one_letter_code
_entity_poly.pdbx_strand_id
1 'polypeptide(L)' 'MIEIALLAIAVLVVTLTLGVPLPYCFGGALMVMYFLGDVTMKGMMLWGFQQLGNPVLLAIPLFVLAGTIMSASGIAAS' A
#
# COMPACT_ATOMS: atom_id res chain seq x y z
N MET A 1 -9.54 10.78 -17.99
CA MET A 1 -9.31 9.44 -17.38
C MET A 1 -7.83 9.11 -17.28
N ILE A 2 -7.07 9.10 -18.38
CA ILE A 2 -5.62 8.81 -18.34
C ILE A 2 -4.81 9.83 -17.53
N GLU A 3 -5.18 11.12 -17.59
CA GLU A 3 -4.49 12.19 -16.85
C GLU A 3 -4.62 12.03 -15.33
N ILE A 4 -5.82 11.68 -14.85
CA ILE A 4 -6.09 11.44 -13.43
C ILE A 4 -5.32 10.19 -12.95
N ALA A 5 -5.20 9.17 -13.80
CA ALA A 5 -4.41 7.97 -13.50
C ALA A 5 -2.91 8.28 -13.39
N LEU A 6 -2.37 9.10 -14.29
CA LEU A 6 -0.98 9.57 -14.21
C LEU A 6 -0.73 10.39 -12.93
N LEU A 7 -1.69 11.22 -12.53
CA LEU A 7 -1.61 12.01 -11.30
C LEU A 7 -1.64 11.11 -10.05
N ALA A 8 -2.51 10.11 -10.03
CA ALA A 8 -2.58 9.12 -8.94
C ALA A 8 -1.28 8.29 -8.83
N ILE A 9 -0.69 7.90 -9.95
CA ILE A 9 0.61 7.21 -9.98
C ILE A 9 1.73 8.13 -9.49
N ALA A 10 1.74 9.39 -9.90
CA ALA A 10 2.72 10.37 -9.45
C ALA A 10 2.64 10.55 -7.92
N VAL A 11 1.44 10.69 -7.36
CA VAL A 11 1.23 10.74 -5.92
C VAL A 11 1.75 9.47 -5.26
N LEU A 12 1.40 8.28 -5.78
CA LEU A 12 1.86 7.01 -5.24
C LEU A 12 3.39 6.95 -5.17
N VAL A 13 4.09 7.30 -6.27
CA VAL A 13 5.55 7.31 -6.35
C VAL A 13 6.16 8.29 -5.35
N VAL A 14 5.63 9.51 -5.26
CA VAL A 14 6.14 10.52 -4.29
C VAL A 14 5.97 10.03 -2.86
N THR A 15 4.80 9.47 -2.53
CA THR A 15 4.49 8.98 -1.17
C THR A 15 5.38 7.79 -0.79
N LEU A 16 5.68 6.91 -1.76
CA LEU A 16 6.63 5.81 -1.58
C LEU A 16 8.07 6.31 -1.39
N THR A 17 8.46 7.37 -2.09
CA THR A 17 9.80 7.97 -1.97
C THR A 17 10.00 8.58 -0.58
N LEU A 18 8.93 9.05 0.06
CA LEU A 18 8.93 9.55 1.44
C LEU A 18 8.92 8.43 2.51
N GLY A 19 8.96 7.16 2.10
CA GLY A 19 9.02 6.02 3.02
C GLY A 19 7.70 5.71 3.72
N VAL A 20 6.58 6.23 3.20
CA VAL A 20 5.25 5.94 3.74
C VAL A 20 4.91 4.46 3.46
N PRO A 21 4.25 3.74 4.40
CA PRO A 21 3.88 2.35 4.17
C PRO A 21 2.99 2.20 2.94
N LEU A 22 3.25 1.17 2.13
CA LEU A 22 2.53 0.88 0.88
C LEU A 22 1.00 1.01 0.96
N PRO A 23 0.31 0.50 2.02
CA PRO A 23 -1.13 0.66 2.19
C PRO A 23 -1.62 2.11 2.09
N TYR A 24 -0.88 3.05 2.67
CA TYR A 24 -1.23 4.47 2.67
C TYR A 24 -0.96 5.12 1.32
N CYS A 25 0.08 4.70 0.60
CA CYS A 25 0.35 5.16 -0.77
C CYS A 25 -0.80 4.80 -1.72
N PHE A 26 -1.36 3.59 -1.59
CA PHE A 26 -2.55 3.18 -2.33
C PHE A 26 -3.79 3.97 -1.92
N GLY A 27 -4.00 4.21 -0.61
CA GLY A 27 -5.10 5.04 -0.13
C GLY A 27 -5.07 6.47 -0.68
N GLY A 28 -3.88 7.08 -0.76
CA GLY A 28 -3.67 8.40 -1.34
C GLY A 28 -3.98 8.44 -2.84
N ALA A 29 -3.56 7.44 -3.60
CA ALA A 29 -3.90 7.32 -5.03
C ALA A 29 -5.41 7.13 -5.25
N LEU A 30 -6.09 6.35 -4.39
CA LEU A 30 -7.55 6.16 -4.44
C LEU A 30 -8.30 7.45 -4.10
N MET A 31 -7.81 8.25 -3.15
CA MET A 31 -8.36 9.57 -2.81
C MET A 31 -8.28 10.53 -4.00
N VAL A 32 -7.16 10.57 -4.72
CA VAL A 32 -7.00 11.38 -5.94
C VAL A 32 -8.01 10.97 -7.01
N MET A 33 -8.23 9.66 -7.18
CA MET A 33 -9.22 9.16 -8.13
C MET A 33 -10.67 9.44 -7.70
N TYR A 34 -10.95 9.51 -6.40
CA TYR A 34 -12.27 9.92 -5.91
C TYR A 34 -12.53 11.42 -6.17
N PHE A 35 -11.61 12.29 -5.76
CA PHE A 35 -11.82 13.74 -5.84
C PHE A 35 -11.70 14.31 -7.25
N LEU A 36 -10.78 13.81 -8.08
CA LEU A 36 -10.55 14.33 -9.43
C LEU A 36 -11.15 13.43 -10.54
N GLY A 37 -11.51 12.18 -10.22
CA GLY A 37 -11.97 11.21 -11.20
C GLY A 37 -13.47 10.94 -11.22
N ASP A 38 -14.26 11.59 -10.34
CA ASP A 38 -15.71 11.39 -10.19
C ASP A 38 -16.10 9.91 -9.96
N VAL A 39 -15.16 9.11 -9.45
CA VAL A 39 -15.36 7.66 -9.26
C VAL A 39 -16.08 7.44 -7.93
N THR A 40 -17.06 6.54 -7.90
CA THR A 40 -17.83 6.22 -6.69
C THR A 40 -16.95 5.65 -5.56
N MET A 41 -17.02 6.28 -4.39
CA MET A 41 -16.28 5.89 -3.17
C MET A 41 -16.60 4.46 -2.71
N LYS A 42 -17.83 3.98 -2.93
CA LYS A 42 -18.26 2.64 -2.51
C LYS A 42 -17.50 1.53 -3.25
N GLY A 43 -17.30 1.67 -4.55
CA GLY A 43 -16.55 0.70 -5.35
C GLY A 43 -15.05 0.74 -5.04
N MET A 44 -14.51 1.95 -4.87
CA MET A 44 -13.09 2.19 -4.60
C MET A 44 -12.68 1.69 -3.20
N MET A 45 -13.53 1.83 -2.18
CA MET A 45 -13.30 1.26 -0.86
C MET A 45 -13.26 -0.27 -0.87
N LEU A 46 -14.17 -0.92 -1.61
CA LEU A 46 -14.19 -2.37 -1.74
C LEU A 46 -12.94 -2.88 -2.47
N TRP A 47 -12.52 -2.17 -3.52
CA TRP A 47 -11.29 -2.46 -4.26
C TRP A 47 -10.04 -2.25 -3.41
N GLY A 48 -9.97 -1.15 -2.65
CA GLY A 48 -8.89 -0.87 -1.71
C GLY A 48 -8.78 -1.92 -0.61
N PHE A 49 -9.90 -2.40 -0.07
CA PHE A 49 -9.92 -3.48 0.92
C PHE A 49 -9.38 -4.80 0.36
N GLN A 50 -9.73 -5.15 -0.88
CA GLN A 50 -9.15 -6.30 -1.57
C GLN A 50 -7.63 -6.15 -1.78
N GLN A 51 -7.18 -4.93 -2.07
CA GLN A 51 -5.76 -4.65 -2.24
C GLN A 51 -4.98 -4.77 -0.92
N LEU A 52 -5.59 -4.40 0.22
CA LEU A 52 -5.01 -4.59 1.56
C LEU A 52 -4.83 -6.07 1.93
N GLY A 53 -5.73 -6.94 1.47
CA GLY A 53 -5.62 -8.39 1.60
C GLY A 53 -4.61 -9.03 0.63
N ASN A 54 -3.95 -8.25 -0.24
CA ASN A 54 -3.02 -8.79 -1.20
C ASN A 54 -1.81 -9.42 -0.49
N PRO A 55 -1.41 -10.66 -0.84
CA PRO A 55 -0.28 -11.36 -0.23
C PRO A 55 1.00 -10.53 -0.18
N VAL A 56 1.21 -9.59 -1.12
CA VAL A 56 2.37 -8.68 -1.14
C VAL A 56 2.39 -7.73 0.07
N LEU A 57 1.23 -7.21 0.48
CA LEU A 57 1.14 -6.32 1.65
C LEU A 57 1.19 -7.09 2.96
N LEU A 58 0.62 -8.29 2.98
CA LEU A 58 0.71 -9.24 4.10
C LEU A 58 2.14 -9.79 4.28
N ALA A 59 2.94 -9.86 3.23
CA ALA A 59 4.34 -10.30 3.31
C ALA A 59 5.20 -9.35 4.17
N ILE A 60 4.89 -8.05 4.24
CA ILE A 60 5.66 -7.08 5.04
C ILE A 60 5.60 -7.41 6.55
N PRO A 61 4.42 -7.49 7.20
CA PRO A 61 4.34 -7.85 8.61
C PRO A 61 4.80 -9.29 8.87
N LEU A 62 4.55 -10.22 7.95
CA LEU A 62 5.05 -11.60 8.07
C LEU A 62 6.59 -11.67 8.00
N PHE A 63 7.22 -10.85 7.17
CA PHE A 63 8.67 -10.72 7.09
C PHE A 63 9.25 -10.13 8.38
N VAL A 64 8.64 -9.07 8.91
CA VAL A 64 9.03 -8.49 10.22
C VAL A 64 8.86 -9.53 11.33
N LEU A 65 7.72 -10.22 11.38
CA LEU A 65 7.45 -11.27 12.36
C LEU A 65 8.47 -12.42 12.26
N ALA A 66 8.74 -12.92 11.05
CA ALA A 66 9.73 -13.95 10.83
C ALA A 66 11.13 -13.50 11.28
N GLY A 67 11.52 -12.26 10.98
CA GLY A 67 12.77 -11.66 11.46
C GLY A 67 12.85 -11.60 12.99
N THR A 68 11.76 -11.21 13.67
CA THR A 68 11.73 -11.21 15.15
C THR A 68 11.84 -12.61 15.73
N ILE A 69 11.20 -13.61 15.12
CA ILE A 69 11.31 -15.01 15.53
C ILE A 69 12.75 -15.53 15.31
N MET A 70 13.37 -15.24 14.16
CA MET A 70 14.75 -15.64 13.86
C MET A 70 15.76 -15.04 14.85
N SER A 71 15.54 -13.79 15.25
CA SER A 71 16.35 -13.11 16.28
C SER A 71 16.13 -13.70 17.67
N ALA A 72 14.87 -13.89 18.09
CA ALA A 72 14.54 -14.46 19.39
C ALA A 72 14.92 -15.94 19.55
N SER A 73 14.91 -16.71 18.46
CA SER A 73 15.28 -18.13 18.45
C SER A 73 16.79 -18.38 18.33
N GLY A 74 17.60 -17.33 18.18
CA GLY A 74 19.05 -17.46 18.04
C GLY A 74 19.53 -17.99 16.68
N ILE A 75 18.62 -18.19 15.70
CA ILE A 75 18.98 -18.58 14.33
C ILE A 75 19.73 -17.44 13.61
N ALA A 76 19.41 -16.20 13.95
CA ALA A 76 20.09 -15.00 13.45
C ALA A 76 21.23 -14.51 14.37
N ALA A 77 21.55 -15.24 15.44
CA ALA A 77 22.68 -14.93 16.31
C ALA A 77 23.97 -15.48 15.71
N SER A 78 24.52 -14.76 14.74
CA SER A 78 25.87 -14.94 14.20
C SER A 78 26.56 -13.59 14.06
#